data_AF-A0A6A5AM82-F1
#
_entry.id   AF-A0A6A5AM82-F1
#
_cell.length_a   1.000
_cell.length_b   1.000
_cell.length_c   1.000
_cell.angle_alpha   90.00
_cell.angle_beta   90.00
_cell.angle_gamma   90.00
#
_symmetry.space_group_name_H-M   'P 1'
#
loop_
_entity.id
_entity.type
_entity.pdbx_description
1 polymer ?
#
loop_
_entity_poly.entity_id
_entity_poly.type
_entity_poly.pdbx_seq_one_letter_code
_entity_poly.pdbx_strand_id
1 'polypeptide(L)'
;LAADSLHAMHMAVFGLGDSSYAKYNTVARRLHARLLQLGAVDIIDRGLGDDQHELGYHGALNPWLDRLWVALLQLEPFLLPLGFSIDDSPKPTPPKYLVRIVASDGVSQPSRLHSFYDPPKTALDASRLIQATLTKNERLTAADWSQDVRHIELALPASAPVYSAGDIALLYPENVDVATIDRFLNATLQLPPTTWLAIERVDGNALDLPPLVTAGELMRKYLDVFGTPRRTSSVSIE
;
A
#
# COMPACT_ATOMS: atom_id res chain seq x y z
N LEU A 1 13.43 -5.25 30.15
CA LEU A 1 14.53 -4.39 29.64
C LEU A 1 14.85 -3.37 30.71
N ALA A 2 16.13 -3.08 30.91
CA ALA A 2 16.57 -2.02 31.81
C ALA A 2 16.16 -0.64 31.27
N ALA A 3 16.09 0.37 32.14
CA ALA A 3 15.59 1.70 31.79
C ALA A 3 16.50 2.48 30.81
N ASP A 4 17.70 1.97 30.55
CA ASP A 4 18.74 2.54 29.69
C ASP A 4 19.09 1.62 28.50
N SER A 5 18.30 0.58 28.26
CA SER A 5 18.60 -0.42 27.21
C SER A 5 18.67 0.17 25.80
N LEU A 6 18.15 1.39 25.58
CA LEU A 6 18.14 2.12 24.31
C LEU A 6 18.83 3.50 24.41
N HIS A 7 19.71 3.73 25.40
CA HIS A 7 20.37 5.03 25.61
C HIS A 7 21.15 5.59 24.41
N ALA A 8 21.60 4.73 23.49
CA ALA A 8 22.33 5.12 22.28
C ALA A 8 21.41 5.27 21.04
N MET A 9 20.09 5.10 21.19
CA MET A 9 19.14 5.17 20.08
C MET A 9 18.56 6.58 19.96
N HIS A 10 18.83 7.24 18.84
CA HIS A 10 18.07 8.41 18.40
C HIS A 10 16.79 7.96 17.67
N MET A 11 15.65 8.56 17.97
CA MET A 11 14.37 8.17 17.39
C MET A 11 13.55 9.37 16.92
N ALA A 12 12.67 9.12 15.95
CA ALA A 12 11.57 10.01 15.59
C ALA A 12 10.33 9.15 15.36
N VAL A 13 9.19 9.52 15.94
CA VAL A 13 7.95 8.75 15.86
C VAL A 13 6.86 9.57 15.18
N PHE A 14 6.34 9.06 14.06
CA PHE A 14 5.12 9.57 13.45
C PHE A 14 4.00 8.54 13.57
N GLY A 15 2.88 8.95 14.13
CA GLY A 15 1.70 8.10 14.27
C GLY A 15 0.68 8.35 13.17
N LEU A 16 0.10 7.27 12.63
CA LEU A 16 -1.08 7.32 11.79
C LEU A 16 -2.30 7.04 12.67
N GLY A 17 -3.22 7.99 12.75
CA GLY A 17 -4.44 7.86 13.53
C GLY A 17 -5.60 8.58 12.88
N ASP A 18 -6.76 8.45 13.50
CA ASP A 18 -8.01 9.06 13.10
C ASP A 18 -8.69 9.58 14.37
N SER A 19 -8.96 10.89 14.43
CA SER A 19 -9.53 11.55 15.60
C SER A 19 -11.01 11.24 15.84
N SER A 20 -11.71 10.63 14.88
CA SER A 20 -13.06 10.09 15.10
C SER A 20 -13.06 8.89 16.04
N TYR A 21 -11.92 8.19 16.20
CA TYR A 21 -11.77 7.08 17.13
C TYR A 21 -11.33 7.58 18.51
N ALA A 22 -11.97 7.06 19.56
CA ALA A 22 -11.65 7.40 20.95
C ALA A 22 -10.17 7.19 21.33
N LYS A 23 -9.47 6.26 20.66
CA LYS A 23 -8.06 5.93 20.89
C LYS A 23 -7.11 6.60 19.90
N TYR A 24 -7.39 7.83 19.49
CA TYR A 24 -6.56 8.62 18.57
C TYR A 24 -5.06 8.54 18.87
N ASN A 25 -4.30 7.95 17.93
CA ASN A 25 -2.85 7.80 17.98
C ASN A 25 -2.28 7.10 19.25
N THR A 26 -3.09 6.30 19.94
CA THR A 26 -2.69 5.67 21.22
C THR A 26 -1.46 4.76 21.06
N VAL A 27 -1.34 4.05 19.93
CA VAL A 27 -0.20 3.17 19.66
C VAL A 27 1.09 3.98 19.54
N ALA A 28 1.10 5.03 18.73
CA ALA A 28 2.27 5.90 18.55
C ALA A 28 2.68 6.59 19.86
N ARG A 29 1.70 7.08 20.64
CA ARG A 29 1.95 7.69 21.96
C ARG A 29 2.57 6.70 22.94
N ARG A 30 2.07 5.46 22.99
CA ARG A 30 2.60 4.40 23.86
C ARG A 30 4.00 3.95 23.44
N LEU A 31 4.22 3.79 22.14
CA LEU A 31 5.54 3.44 21.59
C LEU A 31 6.57 4.51 21.95
N HIS A 32 6.26 5.78 21.66
CA HIS A 32 7.13 6.92 21.97
C HIS A 32 7.47 6.98 23.46
N ALA A 33 6.45 6.92 24.33
CA ALA A 33 6.66 6.93 25.78
C ALA A 33 7.52 5.74 26.24
N ARG A 34 7.33 4.55 25.66
CA ARG A 34 8.11 3.36 26.02
C ARG A 34 9.57 3.47 25.57
N LEU A 35 9.84 4.03 24.40
CA LEU A 35 11.20 4.26 23.91
C LEU A 35 11.95 5.24 24.81
N LEU A 36 11.31 6.35 25.21
CA LEU A 36 11.87 7.30 26.19
C LEU A 36 12.17 6.64 27.54
N GLN A 37 11.24 5.83 28.06
CA GLN A 37 11.45 5.08 29.31
C GLN A 37 12.60 4.08 29.26
N LEU A 38 13.04 3.68 28.07
CA LEU A 38 14.17 2.79 27.83
C LEU A 38 15.46 3.55 27.51
N GLY A 39 15.44 4.89 27.57
CA GLY A 39 16.60 5.75 27.41
C GLY A 39 16.81 6.30 26.00
N ALA A 40 15.94 5.97 25.04
CA ALA A 40 16.06 6.53 23.69
C ALA A 40 15.89 8.06 23.71
N VAL A 41 16.51 8.74 22.75
CA VAL A 41 16.54 10.20 22.65
C VAL A 41 15.76 10.64 21.41
N ASP A 42 14.89 11.64 21.57
CA ASP A 42 14.14 12.21 20.44
C ASP A 42 15.04 13.05 19.53
N ILE A 43 14.92 12.84 18.23
CA ILE A 43 15.48 13.72 17.18
C ILE A 43 14.59 14.96 17.05
N ILE A 44 13.27 14.74 17.04
CA ILE A 44 12.23 15.77 17.03
C ILE A 44 11.00 15.26 17.79
N ASP A 45 10.10 16.18 18.15
CA ASP A 45 8.80 15.83 18.73
C ASP A 45 8.01 14.87 17.84
N ARG A 46 7.27 13.95 18.48
CA ARG A 46 6.40 13.00 17.77
C ARG A 46 5.37 13.73 16.90
N GLY A 47 5.14 13.21 15.70
CA GLY A 47 4.06 13.66 14.83
C GLY A 47 2.81 12.79 15.01
N LEU A 48 1.63 13.41 14.92
CA LEU A 48 0.34 12.73 15.05
C LEU A 48 -0.50 13.05 13.81
N GLY A 49 -0.51 12.14 12.85
CA GLY A 49 -1.36 12.20 11.67
C GLY A 49 -2.81 11.93 12.01
N ASP A 50 -3.71 12.68 11.37
CA ASP A 50 -5.16 12.56 11.52
C ASP A 50 -5.84 12.38 10.16
N ASP A 51 -6.48 11.24 9.96
CA ASP A 51 -7.23 10.94 8.73
C ASP A 51 -8.48 11.82 8.54
N GLN A 52 -8.99 12.46 9.61
CA GLN A 52 -10.12 13.39 9.54
C GLN A 52 -9.75 14.80 9.05
N HIS A 53 -8.46 15.11 8.95
CA HIS A 53 -8.00 16.40 8.42
C HIS A 53 -8.33 16.52 6.92
N GLU A 54 -8.53 17.74 6.39
CA GLU A 54 -8.87 17.96 4.97
C GLU A 54 -7.84 17.35 3.99
N LEU A 55 -6.58 17.33 4.40
CA LEU A 55 -5.46 16.71 3.69
C LEU A 55 -5.15 15.29 4.18
N GLY A 56 -6.03 14.68 4.97
CA GLY A 56 -5.78 13.48 5.76
C GLY A 56 -4.53 13.62 6.64
N TYR A 57 -3.88 12.49 6.93
CA TYR A 57 -2.68 12.46 7.75
C TYR A 57 -1.51 13.28 7.16
N HIS A 58 -1.55 13.64 5.86
CA HIS A 58 -0.53 14.47 5.22
C HIS A 58 -0.47 15.90 5.80
N GLY A 59 -1.58 16.41 6.34
CA GLY A 59 -1.62 17.72 6.98
C GLY A 59 -0.62 17.84 8.14
N ALA A 60 -0.44 16.77 8.91
CA ALA A 60 0.57 16.70 9.97
C ALA A 60 1.91 16.12 9.48
N LEU A 61 1.89 15.19 8.52
CA LEU A 61 3.09 14.51 8.03
C LEU A 61 4.06 15.45 7.34
N ASN A 62 3.60 16.32 6.43
CA ASN A 62 4.50 17.14 5.64
C ASN A 62 5.27 18.15 6.52
N PRO A 63 4.62 18.95 7.39
CA PRO A 63 5.36 19.84 8.30
C PRO A 63 6.26 19.08 9.28
N TRP A 64 5.89 17.85 9.63
CA TRP A 64 6.72 16.99 10.49
C TRP A 64 7.98 16.49 9.76
N LEU A 65 7.85 16.09 8.48
CA LEU A 65 8.98 15.72 7.63
C LEU A 65 9.94 16.89 7.42
N ASP A 66 9.42 18.11 7.21
CA ASP A 66 10.26 19.31 7.07
C ASP A 66 11.14 19.51 8.30
N ARG A 67 10.57 19.40 9.51
CA ARG A 67 11.33 19.48 10.77
C ARG A 67 12.30 18.31 10.92
N LEU A 68 11.88 17.10 10.54
CA LEU A 68 12.71 15.91 10.64
C LEU A 68 13.97 16.05 9.79
N TRP A 69 13.83 16.47 8.53
CA TRP A 69 14.97 16.63 7.64
C TRP A 69 15.94 17.69 8.14
N VAL A 70 15.43 18.83 8.61
CA VAL A 70 16.28 19.87 9.22
C VAL A 70 17.07 19.33 10.41
N ALA A 71 16.43 18.56 11.30
CA ALA A 71 17.09 18.00 12.47
C ALA A 71 18.08 16.88 12.10
N LEU A 72 17.71 15.97 11.18
CA LEU A 72 18.57 14.87 10.74
C LEU A 72 19.86 15.39 10.12
N LEU A 73 19.79 16.42 9.26
CA LEU A 73 20.96 16.99 8.60
C LEU A 73 21.90 17.77 9.55
N GLN A 74 21.58 17.85 10.84
CA GLN A 74 22.42 18.38 11.91
C GLN A 74 23.10 17.28 12.75
N LEU A 75 22.84 16.01 12.44
CA LEU A 75 23.37 14.86 13.19
C LEU A 75 24.36 14.07 12.34
N GLU A 76 25.40 13.53 12.97
CA GLU A 76 26.27 12.53 12.35
C GLU A 76 25.51 11.20 12.17
N PRO A 77 25.67 10.45 11.05
CA PRO A 77 26.54 10.70 9.90
C PRO A 77 25.83 11.46 8.74
N PHE A 78 24.73 12.14 9.02
CA PHE A 78 23.87 12.78 8.01
C PHE A 78 24.27 14.23 7.71
N LEU A 79 25.33 14.75 8.34
CA LEU A 79 25.87 16.07 8.03
C LEU A 79 26.23 16.15 6.55
N LEU A 80 25.72 17.19 5.88
CA LEU A 80 26.05 17.42 4.49
C LEU A 80 27.49 17.95 4.37
N PRO A 81 28.25 17.56 3.33
CA PRO A 81 29.55 18.14 3.04
C PRO A 81 29.48 19.66 2.92
N LEU A 82 30.55 20.34 3.30
CA LEU A 82 30.63 21.80 3.16
C LEU A 82 30.41 22.21 1.69
N GLY A 83 29.46 23.11 1.46
CA GLY A 83 29.11 23.58 0.11
C GLY A 83 28.20 22.65 -0.69
N PHE A 84 27.69 21.57 -0.09
CA PHE A 84 26.68 20.72 -0.73
C PHE A 84 25.37 21.49 -0.91
N SER A 85 24.91 21.60 -2.17
CA SER A 85 23.60 22.16 -2.49
C SER A 85 22.55 21.05 -2.53
N ILE A 86 21.49 21.19 -1.74
CA ILE A 86 20.32 20.32 -1.85
C ILE A 86 19.62 20.65 -3.18
N ASP A 87 19.53 19.66 -4.05
CA ASP A 87 18.84 19.78 -5.34
C ASP A 87 17.45 19.17 -5.24
N ASP A 88 16.49 20.02 -4.90
CA ASP A 88 15.07 19.69 -4.82
C ASP A 88 14.35 19.77 -6.18
N SER A 89 15.10 19.84 -7.29
CA SER A 89 14.47 19.79 -8.62
C SER A 89 13.70 18.47 -8.79
N PRO A 90 12.50 18.49 -9.39
CA PRO A 90 11.76 17.28 -9.66
C PRO A 90 12.59 16.36 -10.58
N LYS A 91 13.00 15.22 -10.03
CA LYS A 91 13.73 14.19 -10.78
C LYS A 91 12.89 12.92 -10.83
N PRO A 92 12.89 12.19 -11.97
CA PRO A 92 12.31 10.86 -12.00
C PRO A 92 12.99 9.99 -10.94
N THR A 93 12.20 9.36 -10.08
CA THR A 93 12.74 8.35 -9.17
C THR A 93 13.17 7.14 -9.99
N PRO A 94 14.30 6.49 -9.64
CA PRO A 94 14.68 5.22 -10.27
C PRO A 94 13.51 4.22 -10.22
N PRO A 95 13.23 3.51 -11.32
CA PRO A 95 12.09 2.59 -11.36
C PRO A 95 12.31 1.45 -10.36
N LYS A 96 11.25 1.10 -9.61
CA LYS A 96 11.26 -0.06 -8.70
C LYS A 96 11.22 -1.38 -9.47
N TYR A 97 10.64 -1.38 -10.67
CA TYR A 97 10.43 -2.56 -11.50
C TYR A 97 11.01 -2.38 -12.89
N LEU A 98 11.52 -3.49 -13.43
CA LEU A 98 11.81 -3.64 -14.84
C LEU A 98 10.68 -4.45 -15.47
N VAL A 99 10.09 -3.92 -16.54
CA VAL A 99 9.00 -4.58 -17.27
C VAL A 99 9.46 -4.84 -18.70
N ARG A 100 9.35 -6.09 -19.15
CA ARG A 100 9.72 -6.50 -20.52
C ARG A 100 8.54 -7.15 -21.22
N ILE A 101 8.34 -6.82 -22.48
CA ILE A 101 7.35 -7.49 -23.33
C ILE A 101 7.91 -8.85 -23.77
N VAL A 102 7.11 -9.90 -23.64
CA VAL A 102 7.48 -11.26 -24.04
C VAL A 102 6.48 -11.84 -25.05
N ALA A 103 6.96 -12.74 -25.92
CA ALA A 103 6.10 -13.43 -26.87
C ALA A 103 5.17 -14.42 -26.15
N SER A 104 3.99 -14.67 -26.71
CA SER A 104 2.98 -15.60 -26.17
C SER A 104 3.40 -17.08 -26.21
N ASP A 105 4.38 -17.42 -27.05
CA ASP A 105 4.69 -18.80 -27.38
C ASP A 105 5.61 -19.40 -26.31
N GLY A 106 5.12 -20.45 -25.62
CA GLY A 106 5.88 -21.16 -24.58
C GLY A 106 5.73 -20.59 -23.16
N VAL A 107 4.83 -19.62 -22.94
CA VAL A 107 4.54 -19.03 -21.64
C VAL A 107 3.85 -20.06 -20.74
N SER A 108 4.62 -20.77 -19.92
CA SER A 108 4.08 -21.53 -18.80
C SER A 108 3.96 -20.61 -17.60
N GLN A 109 2.73 -20.36 -17.11
CA GLN A 109 2.55 -19.60 -15.88
C GLN A 109 3.19 -20.37 -14.71
N PRO A 110 4.22 -19.84 -14.04
CA PRO A 110 4.73 -20.48 -12.84
C PRO A 110 3.63 -20.44 -11.76
N SER A 111 3.51 -21.53 -11.00
CA SER A 111 2.65 -21.61 -9.82
C SER A 111 3.17 -20.63 -8.74
N ARG A 112 2.67 -19.38 -8.79
CA ARG A 112 2.88 -18.25 -7.86
C ARG A 112 4.31 -18.06 -7.33
N LEU A 113 5.02 -17.10 -7.91
CA LEU A 113 6.26 -16.52 -7.37
C LEU A 113 6.04 -15.11 -6.78
N HIS A 114 4.81 -14.77 -6.37
CA HIS A 114 4.48 -13.41 -5.90
C HIS A 114 3.55 -13.39 -4.69
N SER A 115 3.63 -12.31 -3.91
CA SER A 115 2.94 -12.16 -2.62
C SER A 115 1.70 -11.26 -2.63
N PHE A 116 1.27 -10.74 -3.79
CA PHE A 116 0.14 -9.79 -3.87
C PHE A 116 -1.13 -10.25 -3.11
N TYR A 117 -1.45 -11.54 -3.23
CA TYR A 117 -2.63 -12.15 -2.64
C TYR A 117 -2.31 -12.98 -1.39
N ASP A 118 -1.16 -12.73 -0.76
CA ASP A 118 -0.82 -13.40 0.48
C ASP A 118 -1.77 -12.95 1.59
N PRO A 119 -2.34 -13.88 2.35
CA PRO A 119 -3.23 -13.53 3.45
C PRO A 119 -2.48 -12.77 4.55
N PRO A 120 -3.17 -11.91 5.33
CA PRO A 120 -2.56 -11.29 6.49
C PRO A 120 -2.14 -12.35 7.52
N LYS A 121 -1.14 -12.03 8.34
CA LYS A 121 -0.61 -12.96 9.37
C LYS A 121 -1.65 -13.43 10.39
N THR A 122 -2.76 -12.71 10.52
CA THR A 122 -3.88 -13.01 11.43
C THR A 122 -4.98 -13.83 10.77
N ALA A 123 -4.80 -14.28 9.52
CA ALA A 123 -5.78 -15.12 8.85
C ALA A 123 -5.95 -16.46 9.58
N LEU A 124 -7.20 -16.92 9.68
CA LEU A 124 -7.59 -18.17 10.37
C LEU A 124 -6.95 -19.42 9.75
N ASP A 125 -6.56 -19.34 8.48
CA ASP A 125 -5.72 -20.32 7.78
C ASP A 125 -4.78 -19.57 6.83
N ALA A 126 -3.49 -19.92 6.85
CA ALA A 126 -2.45 -19.30 6.02
C ALA A 126 -2.49 -19.78 4.56
N SER A 127 -3.51 -20.56 4.16
CA SER A 127 -3.65 -21.10 2.81
C SER A 127 -4.73 -20.40 1.98
N ARG A 128 -4.26 -19.90 0.81
CA ARG A 128 -4.92 -19.64 -0.48
C ARG A 128 -6.21 -18.78 -0.51
N LEU A 129 -6.27 -17.91 -1.52
CA LEU A 129 -7.50 -17.24 -1.94
C LEU A 129 -8.66 -18.24 -2.03
N ILE A 130 -9.71 -18.01 -1.25
CA ILE A 130 -10.92 -18.82 -1.26
C ILE A 130 -11.79 -18.35 -2.42
N GLN A 131 -12.00 -19.22 -3.41
CA GLN A 131 -12.96 -18.96 -4.48
C GLN A 131 -14.36 -19.29 -3.96
N ALA A 132 -15.10 -18.26 -3.55
CA ALA A 132 -16.48 -18.37 -3.09
C ALA A 132 -17.45 -18.02 -4.22
N THR A 133 -18.61 -18.68 -4.24
CA THR A 133 -19.67 -18.38 -5.22
C THR A 133 -20.69 -17.42 -4.62
N LEU A 134 -20.98 -16.33 -5.32
CA LEU A 134 -22.04 -15.39 -4.95
C LEU A 134 -23.41 -16.04 -5.15
N THR A 135 -24.11 -16.35 -4.06
CA THR A 135 -25.45 -16.97 -4.11
C THR A 135 -26.57 -15.96 -3.95
N LYS A 136 -26.29 -14.82 -3.29
CA LYS A 136 -27.27 -13.75 -3.10
C LYS A 136 -26.60 -12.39 -3.17
N ASN A 137 -27.26 -11.44 -3.83
CA ASN A 137 -26.86 -10.04 -3.89
C ASN A 137 -28.12 -9.18 -3.96
N GLU A 138 -28.59 -8.71 -2.80
CA GLU A 138 -29.87 -8.02 -2.65
C GLU A 138 -29.65 -6.62 -2.07
N ARG A 139 -30.25 -5.60 -2.68
CA ARG A 139 -30.21 -4.24 -2.14
C ARG A 139 -31.14 -4.14 -0.92
N LEU A 140 -30.60 -3.64 0.18
CA LEU A 140 -31.31 -3.41 1.43
C LEU A 140 -31.94 -2.02 1.51
N THR A 141 -31.34 -1.01 0.86
CA THR A 141 -31.88 0.35 0.81
C THR A 141 -32.96 0.50 -0.25
N ALA A 142 -33.88 1.43 -0.04
CA ALA A 142 -34.89 1.77 -1.04
C ALA A 142 -34.25 2.20 -2.37
N ALA A 143 -34.95 1.95 -3.49
CA ALA A 143 -34.42 2.18 -4.84
C ALA A 143 -34.12 3.67 -5.13
N ASP A 144 -34.87 4.56 -4.49
CA ASP A 144 -34.74 6.02 -4.60
C ASP A 144 -33.74 6.61 -3.58
N TRP A 145 -33.19 5.80 -2.69
CA TRP A 145 -32.15 6.24 -1.77
C TRP A 145 -30.80 6.37 -2.48
N SER A 146 -30.03 7.40 -2.12
CA SER A 146 -28.74 7.70 -2.77
C SER A 146 -27.64 6.68 -2.46
N GLN A 147 -27.69 6.04 -1.29
CA GLN A 147 -26.70 5.02 -0.89
C GLN A 147 -27.22 3.61 -1.22
N ASP A 148 -26.45 2.85 -2.00
CA ASP A 148 -26.72 1.43 -2.31
C ASP A 148 -26.02 0.54 -1.27
N VAL A 149 -26.80 -0.01 -0.33
CA VAL A 149 -26.31 -0.99 0.65
C VAL A 149 -26.86 -2.36 0.28
N ARG A 150 -26.01 -3.38 0.21
CA ARG A 150 -26.39 -4.72 -0.23
C ARG A 150 -26.09 -5.80 0.80
N HIS A 151 -26.99 -6.78 0.86
CA HIS A 151 -26.80 -8.06 1.52
C HIS A 151 -26.23 -9.07 0.52
N ILE A 152 -25.11 -9.68 0.89
CA ILE A 152 -24.35 -10.60 0.04
C ILE A 152 -24.22 -11.94 0.77
N GLU A 153 -24.53 -13.03 0.06
CA GLU A 153 -24.27 -14.39 0.53
C GLU A 153 -23.27 -15.08 -0.38
N LEU A 154 -22.25 -15.68 0.24
CA LEU A 154 -21.16 -16.37 -0.44
C LEU A 154 -21.17 -17.84 -0.02
N ALA A 155 -21.41 -18.74 -0.96
CA ALA A 155 -21.19 -20.16 -0.75
C ALA A 155 -19.69 -20.46 -0.78
N LEU A 156 -19.18 -20.93 0.35
CA LEU A 156 -17.77 -21.31 0.52
C LEU A 156 -17.55 -22.77 0.07
N PRO A 157 -16.40 -23.09 -0.54
CA PRO A 157 -16.05 -24.48 -0.85
C PRO A 157 -15.86 -25.30 0.44
N ALA A 158 -15.99 -26.62 0.36
CA ALA A 158 -15.80 -27.52 1.51
C ALA A 158 -14.38 -27.46 2.12
N SER A 159 -13.40 -26.95 1.36
CA SER A 159 -12.03 -26.73 1.83
C SER A 159 -11.84 -25.40 2.55
N ALA A 160 -12.87 -24.56 2.68
CA ALA A 160 -12.76 -23.27 3.35
C ALA A 160 -12.59 -23.45 4.88
N PRO A 161 -11.85 -22.55 5.55
CA PRO A 161 -11.69 -22.58 7.00
C PRO A 161 -13.02 -22.31 7.70
N VAL A 162 -13.16 -22.86 8.90
CA VAL A 162 -14.29 -22.56 9.78
C VAL A 162 -14.13 -21.15 10.32
N TYR A 163 -15.19 -20.36 10.25
CA TYR A 163 -15.27 -19.00 10.80
C TYR A 163 -16.38 -18.89 11.85
N SER A 164 -16.30 -17.87 12.69
CA SER A 164 -17.25 -17.52 13.73
C SER A 164 -17.88 -16.15 13.48
N ALA A 165 -19.03 -15.89 14.11
CA ALA A 165 -19.65 -14.56 14.05
C ALA A 165 -18.70 -13.50 14.65
N GLY A 166 -18.47 -12.42 13.90
CA GLY A 166 -17.51 -11.38 14.23
C GLY A 166 -16.17 -11.49 13.50
N ASP A 167 -15.90 -12.61 12.82
CA ASP A 167 -14.74 -12.72 11.93
C ASP A 167 -14.88 -11.82 10.70
N ILE A 168 -13.73 -11.47 10.12
CA ILE A 168 -13.64 -10.55 8.99
C ILE A 168 -13.29 -11.33 7.72
N ALA A 169 -14.10 -11.16 6.68
CA ALA A 169 -13.78 -11.63 5.34
C ALA A 169 -13.02 -10.55 4.55
N LEU A 170 -11.87 -10.89 3.96
CA LEU A 170 -11.13 -10.03 3.05
C LEU A 170 -11.55 -10.35 1.60
N LEU A 171 -12.14 -9.37 0.92
CA LEU A 171 -12.54 -9.48 -0.48
C LEU A 171 -11.50 -8.80 -1.37
N TYR A 172 -11.06 -9.49 -2.43
CA TYR A 172 -10.15 -8.93 -3.42
C TYR A 172 -10.95 -8.47 -4.64
N PRO A 173 -11.06 -7.16 -4.89
CA PRO A 173 -11.81 -6.64 -6.04
C PRO A 173 -11.01 -6.77 -7.34
N GLU A 174 -11.72 -6.73 -8.46
CA GLU A 174 -11.13 -6.48 -9.78
C GLU A 174 -11.74 -5.22 -10.36
N ASN A 175 -10.94 -4.45 -11.10
CA ASN A 175 -11.43 -3.31 -11.86
C ASN A 175 -12.35 -3.80 -12.99
N VAL A 176 -13.59 -3.29 -13.00
CA VAL A 176 -14.66 -3.77 -13.89
C VAL A 176 -14.85 -2.96 -15.16
N ASP A 177 -14.36 -1.72 -15.23
CA ASP A 177 -14.42 -0.90 -16.45
C ASP A 177 -13.28 -1.28 -17.42
N VAL A 178 -13.45 -2.47 -18.01
CA VAL A 178 -12.51 -3.06 -18.97
C VAL A 178 -12.38 -2.17 -20.22
N ALA A 179 -13.45 -1.52 -20.65
CA ALA A 179 -13.42 -0.68 -21.84
C ALA A 179 -12.51 0.55 -21.67
N THR A 180 -12.55 1.20 -20.50
CA THR A 180 -11.65 2.32 -20.20
C THR A 180 -10.20 1.84 -20.06
N ILE A 181 -9.98 0.70 -19.38
CA ILE A 181 -8.65 0.09 -19.26
C ILE A 181 -8.06 -0.24 -20.64
N ASP A 182 -8.81 -0.93 -21.49
CA ASP A 182 -8.38 -1.33 -22.83
C ASP A 182 -8.10 -0.11 -23.70
N ARG A 183 -8.92 0.95 -23.59
CA ARG A 183 -8.69 2.21 -24.31
C ARG A 183 -7.39 2.87 -23.85
N PHE A 184 -7.14 2.96 -22.55
CA PHE A 184 -5.91 3.53 -22.01
C PHE A 184 -4.67 2.74 -22.44
N LEU A 185 -4.73 1.42 -22.32
CA LEU A 185 -3.68 0.49 -22.75
C LEU A 185 -3.35 0.65 -24.24
N ASN A 186 -4.35 0.63 -25.11
CA ASN A 186 -4.13 0.73 -26.56
C ASN A 186 -3.78 2.16 -27.03
N ALA A 187 -4.50 3.17 -26.57
CA ALA A 187 -4.39 4.52 -27.12
C ALA A 187 -3.30 5.37 -26.45
N THR A 188 -3.03 5.15 -25.16
CA THR A 188 -2.03 5.94 -24.41
C THR A 188 -0.71 5.19 -24.31
N LEU A 189 -0.74 3.92 -23.90
CA LEU A 189 0.49 3.13 -23.68
C LEU A 189 0.94 2.33 -24.92
N GLN A 190 0.12 2.28 -25.97
CA GLN A 190 0.39 1.48 -27.17
C GLN A 190 0.71 0.01 -26.84
N LEU A 191 0.04 -0.51 -25.80
CA LEU A 191 0.29 -1.80 -25.20
C LEU A 191 -1.01 -2.61 -25.18
N PRO A 192 -1.28 -3.49 -26.16
CA PRO A 192 -2.51 -4.26 -26.19
C PRO A 192 -2.77 -5.04 -24.90
N PRO A 193 -4.03 -5.20 -24.44
CA PRO A 193 -4.35 -5.89 -23.19
C PRO A 193 -3.84 -7.34 -23.12
N THR A 194 -3.73 -8.01 -24.28
CA THR A 194 -3.25 -9.39 -24.41
C THR A 194 -1.72 -9.51 -24.40
N THR A 195 -0.99 -8.40 -24.36
CA THR A 195 0.47 -8.41 -24.37
C THR A 195 1.00 -8.98 -23.06
N TRP A 196 1.89 -9.97 -23.15
CA TRP A 196 2.55 -10.56 -22.00
C TRP A 196 3.69 -9.69 -21.50
N LEU A 197 3.73 -9.51 -20.18
CA LEU A 197 4.72 -8.72 -19.45
C LEU A 197 5.48 -9.62 -18.48
N ALA A 198 6.80 -9.59 -18.57
CA ALA A 198 7.70 -10.12 -17.55
C ALA A 198 8.09 -8.97 -16.61
N ILE A 199 7.85 -9.15 -15.30
CA ILE A 199 8.05 -8.12 -14.27
C ILE A 199 9.09 -8.60 -13.27
N GLU A 200 10.10 -7.78 -13.03
CA GLU A 200 11.18 -8.04 -12.06
C GLU A 200 11.39 -6.81 -11.17
N ARG A 201 11.81 -7.02 -9.92
CA ARG A 201 12.26 -5.90 -9.08
C ARG A 201 13.72 -5.58 -9.38
N VAL A 202 14.01 -4.29 -9.51
CA VAL A 202 15.39 -3.81 -9.74
C VAL A 202 16.28 -4.06 -8.53
N ASP A 203 15.71 -4.09 -7.32
CA ASP A 203 16.44 -4.30 -6.07
C ASP A 203 16.68 -5.78 -5.71
N GLY A 204 16.20 -6.72 -6.52
CA GLY A 204 16.34 -8.17 -6.29
C GLY A 204 15.50 -8.73 -5.13
N ASN A 205 14.65 -7.92 -4.50
CA ASN A 205 13.75 -8.38 -3.45
C ASN A 205 12.64 -9.28 -4.00
N ALA A 206 11.93 -9.98 -3.11
CA ALA A 206 10.76 -10.78 -3.47
C ALA A 206 9.70 -9.93 -4.21
N LEU A 207 9.10 -10.52 -5.24
CA LEU A 207 8.15 -9.85 -6.10
C LEU A 207 6.77 -9.77 -5.43
N ASP A 208 6.24 -8.56 -5.34
CA ASP A 208 4.89 -8.27 -4.85
C ASP A 208 3.84 -8.33 -5.97
N LEU A 209 4.26 -8.25 -7.23
CA LEU A 209 3.42 -8.40 -8.44
C LEU A 209 3.63 -9.76 -9.11
N PRO A 210 2.73 -10.25 -9.97
CA PRO A 210 2.99 -11.47 -10.74
C PRO A 210 4.23 -11.30 -11.65
N PRO A 211 5.14 -12.29 -11.71
CA PRO A 211 6.36 -12.20 -12.54
C PRO A 211 6.05 -12.25 -14.04
N LEU A 212 4.90 -12.81 -14.40
CA LEU A 212 4.47 -13.01 -15.77
C LEU A 212 2.95 -12.86 -15.83
N VAL A 213 2.49 -11.82 -16.50
CA VAL A 213 1.07 -11.42 -16.52
C VAL A 213 0.76 -10.67 -17.81
N THR A 214 -0.49 -10.71 -18.27
CA THR A 214 -0.91 -9.85 -19.38
C THR A 214 -1.09 -8.40 -18.92
N ALA A 215 -0.90 -7.43 -19.82
CA ALA A 215 -1.10 -6.01 -19.52
C ALA A 215 -2.52 -5.73 -18.99
N GLY A 216 -3.53 -6.38 -19.57
CA GLY A 216 -4.92 -6.28 -19.13
C GLY A 216 -5.13 -6.84 -17.72
N GLU A 217 -4.59 -8.03 -17.41
CA GLU A 217 -4.71 -8.60 -16.05
C GLU A 217 -3.96 -7.77 -15.02
N LEU A 218 -2.79 -7.20 -15.36
CA LEU A 218 -2.03 -6.30 -14.49
C LEU A 218 -2.91 -5.10 -14.06
N MET A 219 -3.50 -4.41 -15.04
CA MET A 219 -4.37 -3.24 -14.80
C MET A 219 -5.67 -3.63 -14.08
N ARG A 220 -6.22 -4.82 -14.34
CA ARG A 220 -7.50 -5.24 -13.77
C ARG A 220 -7.41 -5.74 -12.34
N LYS A 221 -6.32 -6.43 -11.99
CA LYS A 221 -6.24 -7.23 -10.76
C LYS A 221 -5.18 -6.75 -9.77
N TYR A 222 -4.21 -5.96 -10.20
CA TYR A 222 -3.02 -5.68 -9.39
C TYR A 222 -2.74 -4.20 -9.19
N LEU A 223 -3.35 -3.32 -9.98
CA LEU A 223 -3.14 -1.88 -9.93
C LEU A 223 -4.43 -1.12 -9.61
N ASP A 224 -4.33 -0.12 -8.76
CA ASP A 224 -5.40 0.85 -8.52
C ASP A 224 -5.35 1.94 -9.60
N VAL A 225 -6.00 1.67 -10.74
CA VAL A 225 -5.98 2.55 -11.92
C VAL A 225 -7.06 3.63 -11.90
N PHE A 226 -8.02 3.55 -10.97
CA PHE A 226 -9.11 4.52 -10.81
C PHE A 226 -8.99 5.35 -9.54
N GLY A 227 -8.05 5.03 -8.66
CA GLY A 227 -7.71 5.83 -7.49
C GLY A 227 -7.16 7.22 -7.87
N THR A 228 -7.23 8.13 -6.91
CA THR A 228 -6.63 9.47 -7.08
C THR A 228 -5.10 9.34 -7.10
N PRO A 229 -4.42 9.81 -8.17
CA PRO A 229 -2.96 9.76 -8.23
C PRO A 229 -2.33 10.49 -7.04
N ARG A 230 -1.32 9.88 -6.43
CA ARG A 230 -0.55 10.53 -5.37
C ARG A 230 0.35 11.60 -5.99
N ARG A 231 0.64 12.68 -5.25
CA ARG A 231 1.53 13.75 -5.72
C ARG A 231 2.90 13.23 -6.20
N THR A 232 3.43 12.18 -5.56
CA THR A 232 4.68 11.53 -5.93
C THR A 232 4.58 10.74 -7.24
N SER A 233 3.39 10.35 -7.67
CA SER A 233 3.12 9.61 -8.90
C SER A 233 2.91 10.55 -10.11
N SER A 234 2.79 11.85 -9.88
CA SER A 234 2.61 12.87 -10.93
C SER A 234 3.93 13.36 -11.56
N VAL A 235 5.06 12.75 -11.19
CA VAL A 235 6.38 13.11 -11.73
C VAL A 235 6.73 12.18 -12.90
N SER A 236 6.59 12.76 -14.11
CA SER A 236 7.18 12.36 -15.38
C SER A 236 6.70 11.06 -16.04
N ILE A 237 5.77 11.21 -16.98
CA ILE A 237 5.73 10.39 -18.20
C ILE A 237 6.29 11.31 -19.30
N GLU A 238 7.57 11.13 -19.65
CA GLU A 238 8.14 11.63 -20.91
C GLU A 238 7.98 10.55 -21.99
#